data_AF-A0A2G7GS43-F1
#
_entry.id   AF-A0A2G7GS43-F1
#
_cell.length_a   1.000
_cell.length_b   1.000
_cell.length_c   1.000
_cell.angle_alpha   90.00
_cell.angle_beta   90.00
_cell.angle_gamma   90.00
#
_symmetry.space_group_name_H-M   'P 1'
#
loop_
_entity.id
_entity.type
_entity.pdbx_description
1 polymer ?
#
loop_
_entity_poly.entity_id
_entity_poly.type
_entity_poly.pdbx_seq_one_letter_code
_entity_poly.pdbx_strand_id
1 'polypeptide(L)'
;MMKPIKRQSDRSGRSKLRSPGRPRTARREDQQRFWALIAAGWSSERAATGAGISPAVGARWFREAGGMPTTTLSPRAAPLSGRFLSFVEREEIALYRAQQLGIREIARRLKRAASTISREVRRNAATRSGGLVYRATTAQWHAERAARRPKPAKLAVNVALRKYVEDRLSGLLVSDTGTPISGPTVPWKGRRHGQRQDRRWTAAWSPEQIAQRLRLDFPDDDTMRISHEAIYQALYIEGRGALRRDLTACLRMGRVLRVPRARRRSWPDPKAWTLSSRDSIQG
;
A
#
# COMPACT_ATOMS: atom_id res chain seq x y z
N MET A 1 23.53 -43.94 22.40
CA MET A 1 22.49 -42.88 22.32
C MET A 1 22.66 -42.11 21.00
N MET A 2 21.80 -42.34 20.00
CA MET A 2 21.91 -41.66 18.69
C MET A 2 21.52 -40.18 18.84
N LYS A 3 22.40 -39.27 18.43
CA LYS A 3 22.07 -37.83 18.38
C LYS A 3 20.88 -37.63 17.43
N PRO A 4 19.82 -36.90 17.82
CA PRO A 4 18.68 -36.67 16.94
C PRO A 4 19.13 -35.97 15.67
N ILE A 5 18.76 -36.52 14.50
CA ILE A 5 19.06 -35.96 13.19
C ILE A 5 18.34 -34.61 13.07
N LYS A 6 19.08 -33.52 13.28
CA LYS A 6 18.56 -32.16 13.06
C LYS A 6 18.17 -32.01 11.60
N ARG A 7 16.94 -31.60 11.33
CA ARG A 7 16.48 -31.35 9.96
C ARG A 7 17.27 -30.18 9.40
N GLN A 8 17.60 -30.19 8.12
CA GLN A 8 18.34 -29.07 7.52
C GLN A 8 17.58 -27.74 7.70
N SER A 9 16.23 -27.79 7.72
CA SER A 9 15.36 -26.66 8.04
C SER A 9 15.67 -25.96 9.38
N ASP A 10 16.22 -26.68 10.36
CA ASP A 10 16.51 -26.14 11.70
C ASP A 10 17.66 -25.12 11.64
N ARG A 11 18.48 -25.18 10.58
CA ARG A 11 19.54 -24.20 10.32
C ARG A 11 18.99 -22.83 9.90
N SER A 12 17.72 -22.73 9.53
CA SER A 12 17.15 -21.48 9.00
C SER A 12 17.05 -20.36 10.04
N GLY A 13 17.05 -20.69 11.34
CA GLY A 13 16.97 -19.72 12.44
C GLY A 13 15.68 -18.88 12.45
N ARG A 14 14.66 -19.28 11.67
CA ARG A 14 13.34 -18.63 11.63
C ARG A 14 12.32 -19.48 12.38
N SER A 15 11.28 -18.85 12.92
CA SER A 15 10.12 -19.56 13.46
C SER A 15 9.41 -20.37 12.37
N LYS A 16 8.74 -21.45 12.76
CA LYS A 16 7.99 -22.31 11.83
C LYS A 16 6.89 -21.51 11.15
N LEU A 17 6.97 -21.39 9.82
CA LEU A 17 5.94 -20.70 9.04
C LEU A 17 4.75 -21.63 8.80
N ARG A 18 3.58 -21.35 9.38
CA ARG A 18 2.32 -21.99 8.97
C ARG A 18 2.01 -21.58 7.53
N SER A 19 1.82 -22.58 6.67
CA SER A 19 1.53 -22.55 5.23
C SER A 19 1.28 -21.16 4.65
N PRO A 20 2.35 -20.47 4.21
CA PRO A 20 2.23 -19.05 3.95
C PRO A 20 1.51 -18.69 2.63
N GLY A 21 1.03 -19.68 1.88
CA GLY A 21 0.44 -19.53 0.55
C GLY A 21 1.46 -19.62 -0.60
N ARG A 22 1.01 -19.35 -1.83
CA ARG A 22 1.86 -19.22 -3.02
C ARG A 22 2.46 -17.80 -3.04
N PRO A 23 3.77 -17.64 -3.36
CA PRO A 23 4.33 -16.32 -3.64
C PRO A 23 3.48 -15.56 -4.66
N ARG A 24 3.26 -14.26 -4.43
CA ARG A 24 2.57 -13.42 -5.40
C ARG A 24 3.43 -13.32 -6.67
N THR A 25 2.80 -13.39 -7.83
CA THR A 25 3.48 -13.23 -9.13
C THR A 25 3.90 -11.78 -9.35
N ALA A 26 3.06 -10.85 -8.92
CA ALA A 26 3.30 -9.42 -9.09
C ALA A 26 4.18 -8.85 -7.97
N ARG A 27 5.27 -8.19 -8.40
CA ARG A 27 6.40 -7.72 -7.59
C ARG A 27 6.13 -6.34 -7.00
N ARG A 28 7.06 -5.87 -6.16
CA ARG A 28 7.04 -4.47 -5.66
C ARG A 28 7.19 -3.46 -6.80
N GLU A 29 8.06 -3.73 -7.77
CA GLU A 29 8.27 -2.87 -8.94
C GLU A 29 6.99 -2.72 -9.76
N ASP A 30 6.27 -3.83 -9.99
CA ASP A 30 4.98 -3.82 -10.68
C ASP A 30 3.94 -2.98 -9.91
N GLN A 31 3.92 -3.09 -8.57
CA GLN A 31 3.07 -2.24 -7.72
C GLN A 31 3.45 -0.75 -7.83
N GLN A 32 4.74 -0.42 -7.81
CA GLN A 32 5.19 0.97 -7.93
C GLN A 32 4.85 1.56 -9.31
N ARG A 33 5.08 0.79 -10.39
CA ARG A 33 4.72 1.19 -11.75
C ARG A 33 3.21 1.37 -11.89
N PHE A 34 2.42 0.44 -11.35
CA PHE A 34 0.96 0.56 -11.28
C PHE A 34 0.55 1.88 -10.62
N TRP A 35 1.06 2.18 -9.42
CA TRP A 35 0.70 3.40 -8.71
C TRP A 35 1.21 4.69 -9.37
N ALA A 36 2.32 4.63 -10.10
CA ALA A 36 2.81 5.73 -10.93
C ALA A 36 1.84 6.04 -12.08
N LEU A 37 1.36 5.00 -12.79
CA LEU A 37 0.37 5.15 -13.86
C LEU A 37 -0.97 5.66 -13.32
N ILE A 38 -1.41 5.17 -12.16
CA ILE A 38 -2.59 5.69 -11.46
C ILE A 38 -2.41 7.18 -11.16
N ALA A 39 -1.27 7.58 -10.59
CA ALA A 39 -0.97 8.99 -10.29
C ALA A 39 -0.97 9.88 -11.55
N ALA A 40 -0.53 9.33 -12.69
CA ALA A 40 -0.58 9.97 -14.00
C ALA A 40 -2.00 10.07 -14.61
N GLY A 41 -3.02 9.52 -13.96
CA GLY A 41 -4.41 9.63 -14.41
C GLY A 41 -4.96 8.41 -15.16
N TRP A 42 -4.23 7.31 -15.22
CA TRP A 42 -4.69 6.12 -15.95
C TRP A 42 -5.80 5.40 -15.17
N SER A 43 -6.72 4.71 -15.85
CA SER A 43 -7.71 3.84 -15.19
C SER A 43 -7.03 2.67 -14.48
N SER A 44 -7.72 2.00 -13.55
CA SER A 44 -7.16 0.84 -12.86
C SER A 44 -6.83 -0.31 -13.82
N GLU A 45 -7.66 -0.56 -14.83
CA GLU A 45 -7.41 -1.61 -15.81
C GLU A 45 -6.18 -1.26 -16.67
N ARG A 46 -6.14 -0.05 -17.23
CA ARG A 46 -5.05 0.40 -18.11
C ARG A 46 -3.72 0.50 -17.37
N ALA A 47 -3.74 0.96 -16.12
CA ALA A 47 -2.56 0.98 -15.25
C ALA A 47 -2.07 -0.43 -14.91
N ALA A 48 -2.97 -1.42 -14.77
CA ALA A 48 -2.58 -2.81 -14.58
C ALA A 48 -1.83 -3.35 -15.81
N THR A 49 -2.43 -3.20 -16.99
CA THR A 49 -1.80 -3.62 -18.24
C THR A 49 -0.45 -2.95 -18.45
N GLY A 50 -0.35 -1.63 -18.24
CA GLY A 50 0.92 -0.90 -18.35
C GLY A 50 1.97 -1.29 -17.30
N ALA A 51 1.55 -1.89 -16.18
CA ALA A 51 2.43 -2.45 -15.16
C ALA A 51 2.74 -3.94 -15.35
N GLY A 52 2.27 -4.56 -16.44
CA GLY A 52 2.51 -5.98 -16.71
C GLY A 52 1.72 -6.95 -15.82
N ILE A 53 0.61 -6.49 -15.23
CA ILE A 53 -0.25 -7.30 -14.36
C ILE A 53 -1.65 -7.41 -14.95
N SER A 54 -2.41 -8.45 -14.55
CA SER A 54 -3.77 -8.60 -15.05
C SER A 54 -4.69 -7.45 -14.57
N PRO A 55 -5.63 -6.98 -15.41
CA PRO A 55 -6.60 -5.95 -15.05
C PRO A 55 -7.36 -6.24 -13.76
N ALA A 56 -7.76 -7.50 -13.55
CA ALA A 56 -8.44 -7.95 -12.33
C ALA A 56 -7.58 -7.76 -11.06
N VAL A 57 -6.27 -8.03 -11.14
CA VAL A 57 -5.33 -7.81 -10.03
C VAL A 57 -5.15 -6.32 -9.75
N GLY A 58 -5.02 -5.49 -10.78
CA GLY A 58 -4.93 -4.03 -10.63
C GLY A 58 -6.19 -3.42 -10.01
N ALA A 59 -7.38 -3.85 -10.46
CA ALA A 59 -8.65 -3.42 -9.88
C ALA A 59 -8.77 -3.81 -8.39
N ARG A 60 -8.30 -5.01 -8.03
CA ARG A 60 -8.23 -5.45 -6.63
C ARG A 60 -7.25 -4.60 -5.81
N TRP A 61 -6.03 -4.37 -6.31
CA TRP A 61 -5.05 -3.52 -5.62
C TRP A 61 -5.55 -2.10 -5.40
N PHE A 62 -6.18 -1.50 -6.40
CA PHE A 62 -6.77 -0.17 -6.29
C PHE A 62 -7.82 -0.13 -5.18
N ARG A 63 -8.66 -1.17 -5.07
CA ARG A 63 -9.71 -1.27 -4.05
C ARG A 63 -9.16 -1.53 -2.65
N GLU A 64 -8.28 -2.53 -2.49
CA GLU A 64 -7.65 -2.88 -1.21
C GLU A 64 -6.93 -1.66 -0.60
N ALA A 65 -6.31 -0.84 -1.45
CA ALA A 65 -5.59 0.35 -1.03
C ALA A 65 -6.46 1.63 -1.02
N GLY A 66 -7.79 1.52 -1.18
CA GLY A 66 -8.68 2.67 -1.08
C GLY A 66 -8.49 3.73 -2.17
N GLY A 67 -7.86 3.37 -3.29
CA GLY A 67 -7.49 4.27 -4.37
C GLY A 67 -6.20 5.07 -4.13
N MET A 68 -5.37 4.68 -3.17
CA MET A 68 -4.09 5.32 -2.84
C MET A 68 -2.94 4.34 -2.68
N PRO A 69 -1.72 4.69 -3.12
CA PRO A 69 -0.53 3.93 -2.72
C PRO A 69 -0.25 4.10 -1.23
N THR A 70 0.29 3.06 -0.60
CA THR A 70 0.99 3.23 0.68
C THR A 70 2.28 4.02 0.44
N THR A 71 2.84 4.66 1.48
CA THR A 71 4.09 5.44 1.37
C THR A 71 5.25 4.65 0.74
N THR A 72 5.29 3.33 0.95
CA THR A 72 6.33 2.45 0.40
C THR A 72 6.14 2.09 -1.07
N LEU A 73 4.94 2.31 -1.61
CA LEU A 73 4.56 2.04 -3.00
C LEU A 73 4.24 3.33 -3.79
N SER A 74 4.30 4.48 -3.12
CA SER A 74 4.13 5.78 -3.76
C SER A 74 5.17 5.98 -4.86
N PRO A 75 4.86 6.70 -5.96
CA PRO A 75 5.84 7.05 -6.98
C PRO A 75 7.03 7.85 -6.43
N ARG A 76 6.83 8.53 -5.29
CA ARG A 76 7.88 9.27 -4.56
C ARG A 76 8.64 8.41 -3.53
N ALA A 77 8.32 7.12 -3.41
CA ALA A 77 9.00 6.25 -2.48
C ALA A 77 10.46 6.09 -2.90
N ALA A 78 11.38 6.27 -1.95
CA ALA A 78 12.79 6.03 -2.21
C ALA A 78 13.02 4.61 -2.76
N PRO A 79 13.97 4.43 -3.70
CA PRO A 79 14.39 3.11 -4.12
C PRO A 79 14.89 2.31 -2.91
N LEU A 80 14.87 0.98 -3.00
CA LEU A 80 15.46 0.18 -1.91
C LEU A 80 16.93 0.57 -1.78
N SER A 81 17.33 0.91 -0.56
CA SER A 81 18.74 1.11 -0.24
C SER A 81 19.54 -0.09 -0.72
N GLY A 82 20.71 0.16 -1.31
CA GLY A 82 21.66 -0.88 -1.72
C GLY A 82 22.07 -1.83 -0.58
N ARG A 83 21.71 -1.53 0.68
CA ARG A 83 21.77 -2.44 1.81
C ARG A 83 21.07 -3.78 1.59
N PHE A 84 19.97 -3.82 0.84
CA PHE A 84 19.18 -5.03 0.61
C PHE A 84 19.55 -5.70 -0.72
N LEU A 85 19.47 -7.03 -0.77
CA LEU A 85 19.58 -7.77 -2.03
C LEU A 85 18.35 -7.47 -2.90
N SER A 86 18.59 -7.21 -4.18
CA SER A 86 17.59 -7.10 -5.23
C SER A 86 17.05 -8.47 -5.64
N PHE A 87 15.98 -8.47 -6.44
CA PHE A 87 15.46 -9.72 -7.00
C PHE A 87 16.45 -10.37 -7.97
N VAL A 88 17.10 -9.58 -8.83
CA VAL A 88 18.13 -10.05 -9.77
C VAL A 88 19.26 -10.75 -9.03
N GLU A 89 19.76 -10.16 -7.95
CA GLU A 89 20.80 -10.82 -7.12
C GLU A 89 20.30 -12.12 -6.50
N ARG A 90 19.01 -12.24 -6.16
CA ARG A 90 18.43 -13.51 -5.68
C ARG A 90 18.33 -14.55 -6.79
N GLU A 91 18.09 -14.16 -8.04
CA GLU A 91 18.13 -15.07 -9.19
C GLU A 91 19.54 -15.59 -9.42
N GLU A 92 20.54 -14.71 -9.41
CA GLU A 92 21.96 -15.09 -9.48
C GLU A 92 22.37 -16.05 -8.35
N ILE A 93 21.97 -15.77 -7.10
CA ILE A 93 22.21 -16.70 -5.99
C ILE A 93 21.58 -18.07 -6.29
N ALA A 94 20.38 -18.12 -6.86
CA ALA A 94 19.73 -19.39 -7.20
C ALA A 94 20.51 -20.16 -8.28
N LEU A 95 20.98 -19.47 -9.33
CA LEU A 95 21.80 -20.07 -10.40
C LEU A 95 23.12 -20.61 -9.87
N TYR A 96 23.88 -19.79 -9.12
CA TYR A 96 25.16 -20.23 -8.56
C TYR A 96 25.01 -21.37 -7.55
N ARG A 97 23.90 -21.40 -6.79
CA ARG A 97 23.59 -22.53 -5.91
C ARG A 97 23.26 -23.80 -6.68
N ALA A 98 22.59 -23.72 -7.83
CA ALA A 98 22.35 -24.86 -8.71
C ALA A 98 23.67 -25.42 -9.29
N GLN A 99 24.63 -24.52 -9.58
CA GLN A 99 26.00 -24.86 -9.96
C GLN A 99 26.89 -25.32 -8.78
N GLN A 100 26.33 -25.47 -7.57
CA GLN A 100 27.04 -25.91 -6.36
C GLN A 100 28.17 -24.97 -5.88
N LEU A 101 28.15 -23.70 -6.26
CA LEU A 101 29.14 -22.73 -5.76
C LEU A 101 28.97 -22.48 -4.26
N GLY A 102 30.10 -22.31 -3.58
CA GLY A 102 30.15 -21.96 -2.17
C GLY A 102 29.71 -20.51 -1.90
N ILE A 103 29.29 -20.23 -0.66
CA ILE A 103 28.78 -18.91 -0.24
C ILE A 103 29.80 -17.77 -0.50
N ARG A 104 31.10 -18.03 -0.24
CA ARG A 104 32.17 -17.03 -0.44
C ARG A 104 32.39 -16.70 -1.91
N GLU A 105 32.27 -17.70 -2.79
CA GLU A 105 32.37 -17.53 -4.24
C GLU A 105 31.23 -16.67 -4.77
N ILE A 106 29.99 -17.02 -4.39
CA ILE A 106 28.78 -16.27 -4.74
C ILE A 106 28.91 -14.81 -4.31
N ALA A 107 29.39 -14.59 -3.09
CA ALA A 107 29.59 -13.27 -2.54
C ALA A 107 30.60 -12.43 -3.35
N ARG A 108 31.71 -13.04 -3.80
CA ARG A 108 32.70 -12.36 -4.63
C ARG A 108 32.13 -11.98 -6.00
N ARG A 109 31.43 -12.91 -6.66
CA ARG A 109 30.79 -12.67 -7.98
C ARG A 109 29.77 -11.54 -7.93
N LEU A 110 28.96 -11.50 -6.87
CA LEU A 110 27.95 -10.46 -6.65
C LEU A 110 28.52 -9.17 -6.03
N LYS A 111 29.81 -9.11 -5.71
CA LYS A 111 30.45 -8.00 -4.98
C LYS A 111 29.70 -7.66 -3.68
N ARG A 112 29.29 -8.70 -2.93
CA ARG A 112 28.59 -8.59 -1.64
C ARG A 112 29.39 -9.24 -0.52
N ALA A 113 29.09 -8.87 0.73
CA ALA A 113 29.65 -9.57 1.88
C ALA A 113 29.15 -11.01 1.97
N ALA A 114 30.05 -11.97 2.24
CA ALA A 114 29.68 -13.38 2.41
C ALA A 114 28.67 -13.62 3.54
N SER A 115 28.70 -12.77 4.57
CA SER A 115 27.71 -12.79 5.66
C SER A 115 26.30 -12.43 5.18
N THR A 116 26.15 -11.55 4.19
CA THR A 116 24.87 -11.20 3.57
C THR A 116 24.28 -12.38 2.82
N ILE A 117 25.07 -13.03 1.96
CA ILE A 117 24.64 -14.21 1.20
C ILE A 117 24.28 -15.36 2.14
N SER A 118 25.11 -15.62 3.16
CA SER A 118 24.84 -16.65 4.17
C SER A 118 23.51 -16.40 4.89
N ARG A 119 23.27 -15.16 5.31
CA ARG A 119 22.05 -14.75 6.01
C ARG A 119 20.80 -14.86 5.11
N GLU A 120 20.91 -14.47 3.85
CA GLU A 120 19.84 -14.59 2.85
C GLU A 120 19.43 -16.05 2.66
N VAL A 121 20.38 -16.92 2.29
CA VAL A 121 20.11 -18.35 2.03
C VAL A 121 19.52 -19.02 3.26
N ARG A 122 20.08 -18.73 4.44
CA ARG A 122 19.60 -19.29 5.71
C ARG A 122 18.15 -18.90 6.01
N ARG A 123 17.80 -17.62 5.89
CA ARG A 123 16.48 -17.10 6.32
C ARG A 123 15.37 -17.29 5.30
N ASN A 124 15.71 -17.25 4.01
CA ASN A 124 14.74 -17.08 2.93
C ASN A 124 14.59 -18.31 2.02
N ALA A 125 15.34 -19.40 2.22
CA ALA A 125 15.13 -20.64 1.46
C ALA A 125 13.77 -21.30 1.78
N ALA A 126 13.25 -22.06 0.81
CA ALA A 126 12.07 -22.88 1.00
C ALA A 126 12.43 -24.10 1.87
N THR A 127 11.58 -24.42 2.86
CA THR A 127 11.79 -25.54 3.80
C THR A 127 10.68 -26.60 3.70
N ARG A 128 9.86 -26.58 2.63
CA ARG A 128 8.61 -27.36 2.54
C ARG A 128 8.83 -28.88 2.39
N SER A 129 10.01 -29.32 1.95
CA SER A 129 10.35 -30.73 1.69
C SER A 129 11.46 -31.28 2.60
N GLY A 130 11.68 -30.69 3.79
CA GLY A 130 12.73 -31.13 4.72
C GLY A 130 14.16 -30.68 4.35
N GLY A 131 14.41 -30.27 3.11
CA GLY A 131 15.67 -29.64 2.64
C GLY A 131 15.58 -28.11 2.51
N LEU A 132 16.75 -27.44 2.40
CA LEU A 132 16.85 -26.03 1.99
C LEU A 132 16.95 -25.92 0.46
N VAL A 133 15.83 -25.82 -0.23
CA VAL A 133 15.84 -25.47 -1.66
C VAL A 133 15.77 -23.96 -1.79
N TYR A 134 16.79 -23.35 -2.38
CA TYR A 134 16.83 -21.91 -2.63
C TYR A 134 16.13 -21.60 -3.95
N ARG A 135 15.03 -20.84 -3.90
CA ARG A 135 14.31 -20.32 -5.07
C ARG A 135 14.17 -18.81 -4.92
N ALA A 136 14.57 -18.05 -5.93
CA ALA A 136 14.59 -16.58 -5.89
C ALA A 136 13.22 -15.98 -5.56
N THR A 137 12.15 -16.46 -6.20
CA THR A 137 10.77 -16.00 -5.99
C THR A 137 10.28 -16.22 -4.56
N THR A 138 10.56 -17.39 -3.99
CA THR A 138 10.24 -17.69 -2.58
C THR A 138 11.07 -16.85 -1.63
N ALA A 139 12.35 -16.67 -1.93
CA ALA A 139 13.26 -15.90 -1.09
C ALA A 139 12.89 -14.42 -1.05
N GLN A 140 12.58 -13.83 -2.21
CA GLN A 140 12.04 -12.48 -2.36
C GLN A 140 10.77 -12.32 -1.52
N TRP A 141 9.83 -13.24 -1.67
CA TRP A 141 8.57 -13.17 -0.95
C TRP A 141 8.72 -13.25 0.58
N HIS A 142 9.65 -14.08 1.07
CA HIS A 142 9.99 -14.10 2.49
C HIS A 142 10.63 -12.79 2.96
N ALA A 143 11.55 -12.23 2.18
CA ALA A 143 12.18 -10.95 2.46
C ALA A 143 11.14 -9.81 2.52
N GLU A 144 10.24 -9.74 1.55
CA GLU A 144 9.16 -8.75 1.52
C GLU A 144 8.21 -8.89 2.71
N ARG A 145 7.82 -10.11 3.08
CA ARG A 145 6.96 -10.34 4.25
C ARG A 145 7.65 -9.92 5.55
N ALA A 146 8.92 -10.27 5.72
CA ALA A 146 9.70 -9.86 6.89
C ALA A 146 9.90 -8.33 6.96
N ALA A 147 9.95 -7.66 5.81
CA ALA A 147 10.09 -6.22 5.71
C ALA A 147 8.79 -5.45 6.07
N ARG A 148 7.61 -6.08 5.98
CA ARG A 148 6.32 -5.38 6.21
C ARG A 148 6.18 -4.76 7.60
N ARG A 149 6.84 -5.33 8.62
CA ARG A 149 6.86 -4.89 10.05
C ARG A 149 5.74 -3.90 10.39
N PRO A 150 4.47 -4.35 10.34
CA PRO A 150 3.34 -3.44 10.49
C PRO A 150 3.36 -2.90 11.92
N LYS A 151 3.45 -1.57 12.06
CA LYS A 151 3.23 -0.89 13.33
C LYS A 151 1.73 -0.65 13.49
N PRO A 152 1.17 -0.78 14.71
CA PRO A 152 -0.21 -0.38 14.94
C PRO A 152 -0.36 1.10 14.56
N ALA A 153 -1.46 1.43 13.86
CA ALA A 153 -1.70 2.81 13.43
C ALA A 153 -1.93 3.72 14.64
N LYS A 154 -1.49 4.98 14.56
CA LYS A 154 -1.59 5.93 15.69
C LYS A 154 -3.04 6.09 16.18
N LEU A 155 -4.01 6.13 15.26
CA LEU A 155 -5.45 6.20 15.58
C LEU A 155 -6.03 4.91 16.18
N ALA A 156 -5.37 3.76 15.98
CA ALA A 156 -5.77 2.52 16.64
C ALA A 156 -5.35 2.51 18.11
N VAL A 157 -4.19 3.10 18.41
CA VAL A 157 -3.62 3.13 19.77
C VAL A 157 -4.14 4.32 20.58
N ASN A 158 -4.13 5.53 20.01
CA ASN A 158 -4.57 6.75 20.71
C ASN A 158 -6.08 6.96 20.51
N VAL A 159 -6.86 6.63 21.53
CA VAL A 159 -8.33 6.72 21.54
C VAL A 159 -8.81 8.18 21.55
N ALA A 160 -8.14 9.07 22.30
CA ALA A 160 -8.50 10.49 22.37
C ALA A 160 -8.32 11.19 21.00
N LEU A 161 -7.17 10.96 20.36
CA LEU A 161 -6.92 11.45 19.01
C LEU A 161 -7.91 10.89 18.00
N ARG A 162 -8.26 9.60 18.10
CA ARG A 162 -9.27 8.99 17.24
C ARG A 162 -10.62 9.68 17.41
N LYS A 163 -11.10 9.84 18.65
CA LYS A 163 -12.37 10.49 18.94
C LYS A 163 -12.42 11.92 18.40
N TYR A 164 -11.37 12.72 18.62
CA TYR A 164 -11.28 14.07 18.08
C TYR A 164 -11.41 14.10 16.55
N VAL A 165 -10.71 13.18 15.86
CA VAL A 165 -10.78 13.07 14.40
C VAL A 165 -12.19 12.66 13.94
N GLU A 166 -12.84 11.72 14.62
CA GLU A 166 -14.20 11.27 14.30
C GLU A 166 -15.25 12.38 14.50
N ASP A 167 -15.16 13.11 15.61
CA ASP A 167 -16.07 14.22 15.93
C ASP A 167 -15.96 15.34 14.88
N ARG A 168 -14.73 15.75 14.54
CA ARG A 168 -14.50 16.80 13.53
C ARG A 168 -14.87 16.37 12.11
N LEU A 169 -14.64 15.10 11.75
CA LEU A 169 -15.04 14.56 10.44
C LEU A 169 -16.55 14.41 10.31
N SER A 170 -17.23 13.95 11.38
CA SER A 170 -18.69 13.80 11.37
C SER A 170 -19.40 15.15 11.37
N GLY A 171 -18.73 16.21 11.81
CA GLY A 171 -19.33 17.54 11.97
C GLY A 171 -20.06 17.69 13.30
N LEU A 172 -19.87 16.76 14.25
CA LEU A 172 -20.25 16.91 15.65
C LEU A 172 -19.36 17.99 16.27
N LEU A 173 -19.81 19.23 16.17
CA LEU A 173 -19.16 20.38 16.78
C LEU A 173 -20.00 20.84 17.96
N VAL A 174 -19.39 20.99 19.13
CA VAL A 174 -19.98 21.78 20.21
C VAL A 174 -19.74 23.24 19.84
N SER A 175 -20.80 24.03 19.67
CA SER A 175 -20.68 25.49 19.51
C SER A 175 -19.94 26.07 20.73
N ASP A 176 -19.36 27.25 20.58
CA ASP A 176 -18.94 28.12 21.70
C ASP A 176 -19.97 28.25 22.84
N THR A 177 -21.26 28.13 22.53
CA THR A 177 -22.39 28.11 23.48
C THR A 177 -22.69 26.75 24.11
N GLY A 178 -21.87 25.71 23.88
CA GLY A 178 -22.07 24.37 24.43
C GLY A 178 -23.10 23.51 23.69
N THR A 179 -23.72 24.02 22.61
CA THR A 179 -24.77 23.28 21.88
C THR A 179 -24.14 22.32 20.84
N PRO A 180 -24.45 21.01 20.86
CA PRO A 180 -23.95 20.07 19.86
C PRO A 180 -24.66 20.30 18.51
N ILE A 181 -23.91 20.76 17.52
CA ILE A 181 -24.31 20.81 16.12
C ILE A 181 -24.18 19.39 15.58
N SER A 182 -25.31 18.72 15.36
CA SER A 182 -25.33 17.42 14.71
C SER A 182 -24.89 17.56 13.25
N GLY A 183 -23.87 16.80 12.88
CA GLY A 183 -23.43 16.69 11.51
C GLY A 183 -24.49 16.06 10.58
N PRO A 184 -24.31 16.16 9.25
CA PRO A 184 -25.28 15.61 8.30
C PRO A 184 -25.44 14.10 8.47
N THR A 185 -26.68 13.60 8.58
CA THR A 185 -26.97 12.16 8.52
C THR A 185 -26.73 11.66 7.11
N VAL A 186 -25.55 11.10 6.85
CA VAL A 186 -25.20 10.58 5.52
C VAL A 186 -25.32 9.05 5.51
N PRO A 187 -26.33 8.46 4.84
CA PRO A 187 -26.42 7.01 4.72
C PRO A 187 -25.24 6.49 3.88
N TRP A 188 -24.41 5.63 4.47
CA TRP A 188 -23.35 4.93 3.75
C TRP A 188 -23.97 3.82 2.90
N LYS A 189 -24.24 4.12 1.63
CA LYS A 189 -24.64 3.12 0.63
C LYS A 189 -23.37 2.56 0.00
N GLY A 190 -23.17 1.25 0.09
CA GLY A 190 -22.05 0.55 -0.56
C GLY A 190 -22.06 0.70 -2.10
N ARG A 191 -21.07 0.06 -2.74
CA ARG A 191 -20.74 0.02 -4.20
C ARG A 191 -21.25 1.19 -5.08
N ARG A 192 -20.26 1.95 -5.61
CA ARG A 192 -20.39 3.05 -6.60
C ARG A 192 -21.46 4.08 -6.21
N HIS A 193 -21.03 5.15 -5.54
CA HIS A 193 -21.78 6.40 -5.68
C HIS A 193 -21.63 6.92 -7.11
N GLY A 194 -22.77 7.13 -7.74
CA GLY A 194 -22.92 7.85 -9.00
C GLY A 194 -22.57 9.33 -8.88
N GLN A 195 -23.10 10.15 -9.78
CA GLN A 195 -22.72 11.55 -9.91
C GLN A 195 -22.81 12.35 -8.60
N ARG A 196 -21.94 13.37 -8.54
CA ARG A 196 -21.79 14.33 -7.44
C ARG A 196 -23.16 14.89 -7.05
N GLN A 197 -23.62 14.58 -5.84
CA GLN A 197 -24.74 15.28 -5.22
C GLN A 197 -24.19 16.41 -4.34
N ASP A 198 -24.76 17.60 -4.45
CA ASP A 198 -24.48 18.69 -3.51
C ASP A 198 -25.08 18.32 -2.14
N ARG A 199 -24.23 17.87 -1.23
CA ARG A 199 -24.63 17.65 0.16
C ARG A 199 -24.42 18.97 0.93
N ARG A 200 -25.26 19.25 1.93
CA ARG A 200 -25.12 20.45 2.77
C ARG A 200 -23.95 20.23 3.75
N TRP A 201 -22.80 20.86 3.47
CA TRP A 201 -21.47 20.56 4.04
C TRP A 201 -20.98 21.59 5.07
N THR A 202 -21.85 22.30 5.76
CA THR A 202 -21.43 23.51 6.50
C THR A 202 -20.69 23.25 7.82
N ALA A 203 -20.71 22.04 8.40
CA ALA A 203 -20.12 21.78 9.73
C ALA A 203 -18.93 20.79 9.78
N ALA A 204 -18.69 19.98 8.73
CA ALA A 204 -17.64 18.94 8.77
C ALA A 204 -16.27 19.45 8.32
N TRP A 205 -15.20 19.06 9.03
CA TRP A 205 -13.84 19.50 8.75
C TRP A 205 -13.13 18.55 7.78
N SER A 206 -12.28 19.10 6.91
CA SER A 206 -11.39 18.28 6.07
C SER A 206 -10.22 17.70 6.88
N PRO A 207 -9.62 16.55 6.46
CA PRO A 207 -8.42 15.99 7.08
C PRO A 207 -7.26 16.99 7.21
N GLU A 208 -7.09 17.87 6.22
CA GLU A 208 -6.12 18.97 6.26
C GLU A 208 -6.42 19.97 7.40
N GLN A 209 -7.67 20.42 7.54
CA GLN A 209 -8.07 21.33 8.61
C GLN A 209 -7.90 20.69 9.98
N ILE A 210 -8.28 19.42 10.14
CA ILE A 210 -8.14 18.67 11.41
C ILE A 210 -6.66 18.58 11.82
N ALA A 211 -5.78 18.21 10.89
CA ALA A 211 -4.35 18.10 11.16
C ALA A 211 -3.70 19.44 11.56
N GLN A 212 -4.17 20.55 10.98
CA GLN A 212 -3.71 21.90 11.36
C GLN A 212 -4.27 22.28 12.73
N ARG A 213 -5.55 22.03 12.99
CA ARG A 213 -6.23 22.41 14.23
C ARG A 213 -5.70 21.68 15.45
N LEU A 214 -5.32 20.42 15.32
CA LEU A 214 -4.70 19.65 16.40
C LEU A 214 -3.44 20.31 16.97
N ARG A 215 -2.71 21.10 16.16
CA ARG A 215 -1.55 21.86 16.64
C ARG A 215 -1.92 23.07 17.50
N LEU A 216 -3.10 23.64 17.26
CA LEU A 216 -3.62 24.80 17.98
C LEU A 216 -4.38 24.39 19.25
N ASP A 217 -5.23 23.36 19.16
CA ASP A 217 -6.04 22.90 20.29
C ASP A 217 -5.20 22.15 21.33
N PHE A 218 -4.06 21.57 20.92
CA PHE A 218 -3.18 20.79 21.79
C PHE A 218 -1.72 21.19 21.56
N PRO A 219 -1.29 22.42 21.89
CA PRO A 219 0.05 22.92 21.54
C PRO A 219 1.18 22.11 22.19
N ASP A 220 0.98 21.62 23.42
CA ASP A 220 2.02 20.92 24.20
C ASP A 220 1.93 19.38 24.13
N ASP A 221 0.89 18.83 23.49
CA ASP A 221 0.72 17.38 23.36
C ASP A 221 1.06 16.86 21.96
N ASP A 222 2.29 16.34 21.84
CA ASP A 222 2.78 15.72 20.61
C ASP A 222 2.08 14.40 20.27
N THR A 223 1.45 13.75 21.25
CA THR A 223 0.65 12.54 21.01
C THR A 223 -0.59 12.85 20.18
N MET A 224 -1.05 14.10 20.15
CA MET A 224 -2.18 14.56 19.32
C MET A 224 -1.78 14.94 17.89
N ARG A 225 -0.49 14.90 17.54
CA ARG A 225 -0.02 15.22 16.17
C ARG A 225 -0.33 14.10 15.18
N ILE A 226 -0.98 14.41 14.07
CA ILE A 226 -1.16 13.48 12.96
C ILE A 226 -1.13 14.23 11.62
N SER A 227 -0.59 13.61 10.58
CA SER A 227 -0.65 14.18 9.24
C SER A 227 -2.01 13.92 8.59
N HIS A 228 -2.48 14.85 7.77
CA HIS A 228 -3.72 14.67 7.00
C HIS A 228 -3.66 13.44 6.09
N GLU A 229 -2.48 13.09 5.55
CA GLU A 229 -2.30 11.86 4.77
C GLU A 229 -2.47 10.59 5.62
N ALA A 230 -2.10 10.61 6.91
CA ALA A 230 -2.37 9.49 7.81
C ALA A 230 -3.87 9.36 8.13
N ILE A 231 -4.60 10.48 8.26
CA ILE A 231 -6.07 10.48 8.36
C ILE A 231 -6.68 9.90 7.08
N TYR A 232 -6.23 10.32 5.89
CA TYR A 232 -6.68 9.75 4.62
C TYR A 232 -6.42 8.24 4.54
N GLN A 233 -5.21 7.80 4.91
CA GLN A 233 -4.87 6.38 4.92
C GLN A 233 -5.78 5.57 5.84
N ALA A 234 -6.17 6.12 7.00
CA ALA A 234 -7.09 5.48 7.93
C ALA A 234 -8.54 5.42 7.42
N LEU A 235 -8.98 6.41 6.63
CA LEU A 235 -10.32 6.43 6.05
C LEU A 235 -10.46 5.47 4.85
N TYR A 236 -9.43 5.37 4.02
CA TYR A 236 -9.53 4.70 2.71
C TYR A 236 -8.90 3.32 2.66
N ILE A 237 -7.81 3.05 3.39
CA ILE A 237 -7.07 1.78 3.27
C ILE A 237 -7.67 0.74 4.22
N GLU A 238 -8.11 -0.38 3.64
CA GLU A 238 -8.67 -1.51 4.39
C GLU A 238 -7.68 -2.05 5.42
N GLY A 239 -8.15 -2.21 6.67
CA GLY A 239 -7.36 -2.79 7.76
C GLY A 239 -6.25 -1.90 8.33
N ARG A 240 -6.12 -0.65 7.88
CA ARG A 240 -5.10 0.29 8.38
C ARG A 240 -5.63 1.32 9.39
N GLY A 241 -6.94 1.52 9.42
CA GLY A 241 -7.60 2.53 10.23
C GLY A 241 -8.43 1.94 11.35
N ALA A 242 -8.50 2.67 12.46
CA ALA A 242 -9.52 2.50 13.50
C ALA A 242 -10.72 3.44 13.28
N LEU A 243 -10.68 4.26 12.23
CA LEU A 243 -11.79 5.14 11.86
C LEU A 243 -12.87 4.34 11.15
N ARG A 244 -14.12 4.69 11.42
CA ARG A 244 -15.26 4.11 10.70
C ARG A 244 -15.23 4.54 9.23
N ARG A 245 -15.52 3.59 8.32
CA ARG A 245 -15.46 3.80 6.86
C ARG A 245 -16.51 4.76 6.33
N ASP A 246 -17.64 4.85 7.02
CA ASP A 246 -18.74 5.76 6.70
C ASP A 246 -18.36 7.23 6.82
N LEU A 247 -17.33 7.59 7.60
CA LEU A 247 -16.79 8.96 7.66
C LEU A 247 -16.26 9.47 6.32
N THR A 248 -15.95 8.59 5.35
CA THR A 248 -15.67 9.02 3.96
C THR A 248 -16.85 9.74 3.31
N ALA A 249 -18.08 9.41 3.74
CA ALA A 249 -19.30 10.05 3.31
C ALA A 249 -19.47 11.46 3.88
N CYS A 250 -18.66 11.83 4.88
CA CYS A 250 -18.53 13.15 5.50
C CYS A 250 -17.33 13.98 4.96
N LEU A 251 -16.63 13.48 3.94
CA LEU A 251 -15.69 14.31 3.18
C LEU A 251 -16.42 15.00 2.02
N ARG A 252 -16.06 16.25 1.69
CA ARG A 252 -16.67 17.09 0.61
C ARG A 252 -17.01 16.35 -0.70
N MET A 253 -16.25 15.31 -1.05
CA MET A 253 -16.46 14.53 -2.28
C MET A 253 -17.30 13.25 -2.08
N GLY A 254 -17.50 12.77 -0.85
CA GLY A 254 -18.32 11.61 -0.50
C GLY A 254 -17.88 10.29 -1.15
N ARG A 255 -16.62 10.20 -1.60
CA ARG A 255 -16.14 9.06 -2.40
C ARG A 255 -15.70 7.91 -1.52
N VAL A 256 -16.09 6.70 -1.92
CA VAL A 256 -15.66 5.43 -1.32
C VAL A 256 -14.19 5.09 -1.62
N LEU A 257 -13.66 5.59 -2.75
CA LEU A 257 -12.24 5.45 -3.12
C LEU A 257 -11.65 6.82 -3.45
N ARG A 258 -10.40 7.05 -3.07
CA ARG A 258 -9.67 8.24 -3.52
C ARG A 258 -9.38 8.10 -5.02
N VAL A 259 -9.46 9.22 -5.72
CA VAL A 259 -9.19 9.27 -7.16
C VAL A 259 -8.09 10.31 -7.40
N PRO A 260 -7.03 9.97 -8.13
CA PRO A 260 -5.97 10.91 -8.49
C PRO A 260 -6.52 12.18 -9.14
N ARG A 261 -5.95 13.34 -8.78
CA ARG A 261 -6.35 14.62 -9.37
C ARG A 261 -6.17 14.64 -10.89
N ALA A 262 -5.12 13.99 -11.40
CA ALA A 262 -4.84 13.87 -12.84
C ALA A 262 -6.01 13.25 -13.63
N ARG A 263 -6.74 12.27 -13.07
CA ARG A 263 -7.93 11.69 -13.71
C ARG A 263 -9.05 12.68 -13.99
N ARG A 264 -9.09 13.80 -13.26
CA ARG A 264 -10.09 14.86 -13.50
C ARG A 264 -9.69 15.79 -14.65
N ARG A 265 -8.40 15.89 -14.95
CA ARG A 265 -7.87 16.69 -16.07
C ARG A 265 -7.84 15.91 -17.38
N SER A 266 -7.72 14.58 -17.31
CA SER A 266 -7.52 13.70 -18.46
C SER A 266 -8.81 13.16 -19.08
N TRP A 267 -9.95 13.84 -18.97
CA TRP A 267 -11.10 13.48 -19.79
C TRP A 267 -10.90 14.14 -21.15
N PRO A 268 -10.60 13.39 -22.23
CA PRO A 268 -10.66 13.98 -23.56
C PRO A 268 -12.12 14.35 -23.80
N ASP A 269 -12.36 15.56 -24.30
CA ASP A 269 -13.69 15.98 -24.74
C ASP A 269 -14.29 14.85 -25.62
N PRO A 270 -15.47 14.28 -25.30
CA PRO A 270 -16.06 13.17 -26.05
C PRO A 270 -16.39 13.52 -27.51
N LYS A 271 -16.06 14.72 -28.00
CA LYS A 271 -16.13 15.13 -29.41
C LYS A 271 -14.78 15.09 -30.15
N ALA A 272 -13.67 14.81 -29.47
CA ALA A 272 -12.34 14.83 -30.11
C ALA A 272 -12.05 13.61 -31.00
N TRP A 273 -12.84 12.52 -30.92
CA TRP A 273 -12.66 11.34 -31.78
C TRP A 273 -13.48 11.39 -33.08
N THR A 274 -14.40 12.34 -33.23
CA THR A 274 -15.27 12.43 -34.42
C THR A 274 -14.67 13.21 -35.59
N LEU A 275 -13.49 13.81 -35.44
CA LEU A 275 -12.84 14.64 -36.47
C LEU A 275 -11.59 14.02 -37.11
N SER A 276 -11.14 12.82 -36.68
CA SER A 276 -9.94 12.19 -37.23
C SER A 276 -10.21 11.01 -38.19
N SER A 277 -11.47 10.76 -38.56
CA SER A 277 -11.85 9.62 -39.43
C SER A 277 -12.67 10.01 -40.66
N ARG A 278 -12.63 11.28 -41.10
CA ARG A 278 -13.32 11.72 -42.32
C ARG A 278 -12.41 12.10 -43.50
N ASP A 279 -11.10 12.26 -43.31
CA ASP A 279 -10.20 12.72 -44.39
C ASP A 279 -9.32 11.61 -44.97
N SER A 280 -9.87 10.41 -45.23
CA SER A 280 -9.13 9.35 -45.94
C SER A 280 -9.96 8.59 -46.98
N ILE A 281 -11.08 9.17 -47.43
CA ILE A 281 -11.81 8.67 -48.61
C ILE A 281 -12.22 9.87 -49.46
N GLN A 282 -11.26 10.42 -50.21
CA GLN A 282 -11.41 11.05 -51.53
C GLN A 282 -10.14 11.85 -51.85
N GLY A 283 -9.44 11.44 -52.90
CA GLY A 283 -8.19 12.02 -53.39
C GLY A 283 -7.30 10.96 -53.99
#